data_AF-A0A9W7YTE4-F1
#
_entry.id   AF-A0A9W7YTE4-F1
#
_cell.length_a   1.000
_cell.length_b   1.000
_cell.length_c   1.000
_cell.angle_alpha   90.00
_cell.angle_beta   90.00
_cell.angle_gamma   90.00
#
_symmetry.space_group_name_H-M   'P 1'
#
loop_
_entity.id
_entity.type
_entity.pdbx_description
1 polymer ?
#
loop_
_entity_poly.entity_id
_entity_poly.type
_entity_poly.pdbx_seq_one_letter_code
_entity_poly.pdbx_strand_id
1 'polypeptide(L)'
;LLAKHVAHLFIRDPLVIFEELLDQDDSVSADHFENIQSTNWQNVRFKPPPPNSPIGWRVEFRPLEVQLTEFENAAFSVFTVLLARALLAFPDINFYIPVTKMDINMQRAHNRDAVFNERFYFRRSSPADGEDTVAELTANEIINGSAEFIGLVPIVQMYLDSISVEENVRRQIERYILFVRGRANGSIMTAAAWIRIFVRNHPAYKFDSVVSSEINYDLAVALDDIANGRRPAPELLGAGNTV
;
A
#
# COMPACT_ATOMS: atom_id res chain seq x y z
N LEU A 1 -8.88 9.08 23.31
CA LEU A 1 -7.85 8.66 22.32
C LEU A 1 -7.69 9.69 21.21
N LEU A 2 -8.78 10.15 20.56
CA LEU A 2 -8.72 11.16 19.49
C LEU A 2 -7.99 12.46 19.89
N ALA A 3 -8.26 13.02 21.07
CA ALA A 3 -7.55 14.22 21.56
C ALA A 3 -6.02 14.02 21.66
N LYS A 4 -5.56 12.81 22.04
CA LYS A 4 -4.13 12.50 22.08
C LYS A 4 -3.52 12.43 20.68
N HIS A 5 -4.26 11.91 19.70
CA HIS A 5 -3.84 11.91 18.30
C HIS A 5 -3.65 13.34 17.78
N VAL A 6 -4.64 14.22 17.99
CA VAL A 6 -4.55 15.63 17.57
C VAL A 6 -3.42 16.34 18.31
N ALA A 7 -3.31 16.18 19.63
CA ALA A 7 -2.22 16.78 20.41
C ALA A 7 -0.83 16.35 19.91
N HIS A 8 -0.66 15.12 19.44
CA HIS A 8 0.59 14.65 18.85
C HIS A 8 0.96 15.37 17.55
N LEU A 9 -0.02 15.71 16.69
CA LEU A 9 0.24 16.48 15.47
C LEU A 9 0.76 17.90 15.80
N PHE A 10 0.23 18.50 16.87
CA PHE A 10 0.50 19.86 17.32
C PHE A 10 1.79 20.01 18.16
N ILE A 11 2.62 18.97 18.24
CA ILE A 11 4.01 19.12 18.74
C ILE A 11 4.93 19.71 17.67
N ARG A 12 4.42 19.92 16.45
CA ARG A 12 5.15 20.43 15.29
C ARG A 12 4.81 21.90 15.06
N ASP A 13 5.82 22.66 14.64
CA ASP A 13 5.65 24.03 14.19
C ASP A 13 5.11 24.06 12.74
N PRO A 14 4.34 25.09 12.36
CA PRO A 14 3.93 25.30 10.98
C PRO A 14 5.15 25.61 10.11
N LEU A 15 5.27 24.94 8.95
CA LEU A 15 6.44 25.07 8.06
C LEU A 15 6.32 26.23 7.07
N VAL A 16 5.11 26.52 6.60
CA VAL A 16 4.84 27.55 5.58
C VAL A 16 3.55 28.25 5.95
N ILE A 17 3.60 29.57 6.13
CA ILE A 17 2.42 30.42 6.35
C ILE A 17 2.52 31.61 5.41
N PHE A 18 1.44 31.89 4.68
CA PHE A 18 1.32 33.09 3.85
C PHE A 18 0.76 34.24 4.68
N GLU A 19 1.26 35.46 4.45
CA GLU A 19 0.87 36.66 5.21
C GLU A 19 -0.64 36.92 5.09
N GLU A 20 -1.22 36.67 3.92
CA GLU A 20 -2.64 36.82 3.63
C GLU A 20 -3.54 35.83 4.39
N LEU A 21 -2.96 34.77 4.96
CA LEU A 21 -3.66 33.70 5.68
C LEU A 21 -3.40 33.73 7.20
N LEU A 22 -2.77 34.79 7.71
CA LEU A 22 -2.49 34.93 9.15
C LEU A 22 -3.78 35.01 9.96
N ASP A 23 -4.71 35.87 9.55
CA ASP A 23 -6.00 36.06 10.20
C ASP A 23 -7.11 35.38 9.40
N GLN A 24 -7.89 34.52 10.05
CA GLN A 24 -8.96 33.76 9.43
C GLN A 24 -10.21 33.71 10.32
N ASP A 25 -11.36 33.42 9.71
CA ASP A 25 -12.58 33.08 10.43
C ASP A 25 -12.65 31.56 10.64
N ASP A 26 -12.32 31.12 11.85
CA ASP A 26 -12.32 29.71 12.28
C ASP A 26 -13.69 29.02 12.15
N SER A 27 -14.79 29.78 12.00
CA SER A 27 -16.12 29.19 11.81
C SER A 27 -16.36 28.68 10.38
N VAL A 28 -15.55 29.14 9.41
CA VAL A 28 -15.70 28.80 7.98
C VAL A 28 -14.41 28.29 7.33
N SER A 29 -13.25 28.47 7.99
CA SER A 29 -11.94 28.01 7.50
C SER A 29 -11.33 26.94 8.39
N ALA A 30 -10.51 26.09 7.79
CA ALA A 30 -9.68 25.11 8.49
C ALA A 30 -8.19 25.23 8.10
N ASP A 31 -7.75 26.29 7.43
CA ASP A 31 -6.39 26.35 6.88
C ASP A 31 -5.31 26.36 7.96
N HIS A 32 -5.54 27.00 9.12
CA HIS A 32 -4.62 26.93 10.26
C HIS A 32 -4.45 25.48 10.77
N PHE A 33 -5.55 24.72 10.82
CA PHE A 33 -5.49 23.30 11.16
C PHE A 33 -4.80 22.49 10.05
N GLU A 34 -5.14 22.73 8.79
CA GLU A 34 -4.54 22.05 7.63
C GLU A 34 -3.05 22.35 7.50
N ASN A 35 -2.56 23.50 7.98
CA ASN A 35 -1.13 23.80 8.03
C ASN A 35 -0.35 22.72 8.79
N ILE A 36 -0.85 22.35 9.97
CA ILE A 36 -0.26 21.30 10.81
C ILE A 36 -0.61 19.90 10.29
N GLN A 37 -1.88 19.66 9.95
CA GLN A 37 -2.34 18.34 9.52
C GLN A 37 -1.69 17.89 8.20
N SER A 38 -1.61 18.77 7.21
CA SER A 38 -1.09 18.45 5.88
C SER A 38 0.42 18.17 5.89
N THR A 39 1.14 18.75 6.85
CA THR A 39 2.60 18.61 7.05
C THR A 39 2.99 17.53 8.06
N ASN A 40 2.01 16.81 8.63
CA ASN A 40 2.25 15.55 9.32
C ASN A 40 2.05 14.39 8.32
N TRP A 41 3.14 13.91 7.73
CA TRP A 41 3.12 12.82 6.74
C TRP A 41 3.32 11.45 7.40
N GLN A 42 2.21 10.82 7.73
CA GLN A 42 2.16 9.46 8.30
C GLN A 42 1.77 8.42 7.23
N ASN A 43 1.85 7.14 7.57
CA ASN A 43 1.41 6.03 6.71
C ASN A 43 -0.10 6.07 6.40
N VAL A 44 -0.90 6.53 7.35
CA VAL A 44 -2.34 6.72 7.19
C VAL A 44 -2.69 8.09 7.72
N ARG A 45 -3.58 8.80 7.02
CA ARG A 45 -4.07 10.11 7.47
C ARG A 45 -5.58 10.07 7.71
N PHE A 46 -5.98 10.46 8.91
CA PHE A 46 -7.37 10.68 9.26
C PHE A 46 -7.75 12.11 8.87
N LYS A 47 -8.65 12.27 7.90
CA LYS A 47 -9.01 13.58 7.31
C LYS A 47 -10.40 14.00 7.79
N PRO A 48 -10.51 15.05 8.62
CA PRO A 48 -11.79 15.66 8.96
C PRO A 48 -12.55 16.14 7.70
N PRO A 49 -13.88 16.31 7.80
CA PRO A 49 -14.66 16.95 6.75
C PRO A 49 -14.19 18.40 6.57
N PRO A 50 -13.97 18.88 5.32
CA PRO A 50 -13.71 20.29 5.07
C PRO A 50 -14.93 21.14 5.45
N PRO A 51 -14.74 22.37 5.95
CA PRO A 51 -15.84 23.31 6.15
C PRO A 51 -16.64 23.51 4.86
N ASN A 52 -17.96 23.71 4.99
CA ASN A 52 -18.86 24.03 3.87
C ASN A 52 -18.83 23.01 2.70
N SER A 53 -18.47 21.75 2.96
CA SER A 53 -18.37 20.69 1.94
C SER A 53 -19.30 19.51 2.28
N PRO A 54 -19.87 18.82 1.26
CA PRO A 54 -20.59 17.57 1.49
C PRO A 54 -19.65 16.38 1.81
N ILE A 55 -18.33 16.58 1.76
CA ILE A 55 -17.33 15.54 2.00
C ILE A 55 -17.30 15.16 3.49
N GLY A 56 -17.45 13.87 3.80
CA GLY A 56 -17.39 13.33 5.16
C GLY A 56 -15.97 13.04 5.68
N TRP A 57 -15.91 12.31 6.80
CA TRP A 57 -14.66 11.79 7.37
C TRP A 57 -14.01 10.79 6.43
N ARG A 58 -12.70 10.94 6.22
CA ARG A 58 -11.95 10.08 5.29
C ARG A 58 -10.70 9.51 5.95
N VAL A 59 -10.27 8.38 5.41
CA VAL A 59 -8.98 7.76 5.71
C VAL A 59 -8.20 7.70 4.41
N GLU A 60 -6.97 8.21 4.43
CA GLU A 60 -6.05 8.17 3.29
C GLU A 60 -4.95 7.14 3.58
N PHE A 61 -4.87 6.11 2.75
CA PHE A 61 -3.83 5.07 2.80
C PHE A 61 -2.67 5.49 1.90
N ARG A 62 -1.50 5.70 2.49
CA ARG A 62 -0.32 6.33 1.87
C ARG A 62 0.92 5.43 1.67
N PRO A 63 1.03 4.17 2.15
CA PRO A 63 2.31 3.44 2.03
C PRO A 63 2.59 2.80 0.65
N LEU A 64 1.67 2.89 -0.32
CA LEU A 64 1.88 2.22 -1.60
C LEU A 64 2.93 2.95 -2.45
N GLU A 65 3.97 2.23 -2.83
CA GLU A 65 4.91 2.66 -3.87
C GLU A 65 4.19 2.69 -5.23
N VAL A 66 4.46 3.70 -6.05
CA VAL A 66 3.93 3.77 -7.42
C VAL A 66 4.54 2.65 -8.29
N GLN A 67 3.72 2.02 -9.11
CA GLN A 67 4.13 0.96 -10.02
C GLN A 67 4.29 1.48 -11.45
N LEU A 68 4.95 0.70 -12.31
CA LEU A 68 5.31 1.12 -13.67
C LEU A 68 4.09 1.31 -14.57
N THR A 69 3.09 0.42 -14.47
CA THR A 69 1.95 0.40 -15.38
C THR A 69 0.65 0.80 -14.71
N GLU A 70 -0.32 1.29 -15.50
CA GLU A 70 -1.67 1.59 -15.01
C GLU A 70 -2.35 0.34 -14.44
N PHE A 71 -2.13 -0.83 -15.05
CA PHE A 71 -2.65 -2.11 -14.57
C PHE A 71 -2.20 -2.40 -13.14
N GLU A 72 -0.90 -2.30 -12.85
CA GLU A 72 -0.36 -2.57 -11.52
C GLU A 72 -0.91 -1.60 -10.46
N ASN A 73 -0.94 -0.30 -10.79
CA ASN A 73 -1.47 0.74 -9.91
C ASN A 73 -2.97 0.56 -9.65
N ALA A 74 -3.75 0.20 -10.67
CA ALA A 74 -5.16 -0.14 -10.54
C ALA A 74 -5.36 -1.38 -9.67
N ALA A 75 -4.52 -2.42 -9.83
CA ALA A 75 -4.61 -3.64 -9.05
C ALA A 75 -4.48 -3.38 -7.55
N PHE A 76 -3.44 -2.63 -7.15
CA PHE A 76 -3.25 -2.26 -5.75
C PHE A 76 -4.35 -1.33 -5.23
N SER A 77 -4.75 -0.33 -6.02
CA SER A 77 -5.79 0.62 -5.63
C SER A 77 -7.15 -0.06 -5.39
N VAL A 78 -7.57 -0.92 -6.34
CA VAL A 78 -8.83 -1.68 -6.24
C VAL A 78 -8.76 -2.65 -5.07
N PHE A 79 -7.63 -3.36 -4.89
CA PHE A 79 -7.46 -4.26 -3.76
C PHE A 79 -7.57 -3.54 -2.40
N THR A 80 -6.92 -2.39 -2.24
CA THR A 80 -7.02 -1.58 -1.01
C THR A 80 -8.44 -1.12 -0.72
N VAL A 81 -9.17 -0.65 -1.74
CA VAL A 81 -10.58 -0.23 -1.59
C VAL A 81 -11.46 -1.41 -1.22
N LEU A 82 -11.32 -2.55 -1.89
CA LEU A 82 -12.09 -3.76 -1.59
C LEU A 82 -11.78 -4.29 -0.20
N LEU A 83 -10.51 -4.27 0.22
CA LEU A 83 -10.13 -4.66 1.57
C LEU A 83 -10.76 -3.74 2.63
N ALA A 84 -10.73 -2.43 2.43
CA ALA A 84 -11.38 -1.49 3.33
C ALA A 84 -12.89 -1.74 3.43
N ARG A 85 -13.56 -2.04 2.29
CA ARG A 85 -14.99 -2.39 2.28
C ARG A 85 -15.27 -3.72 2.96
N ALA A 86 -14.43 -4.73 2.76
CA ALA A 86 -14.54 -6.02 3.42
C ALA A 86 -14.43 -5.87 4.96
N LEU A 87 -13.48 -5.07 5.44
CA LEU A 87 -13.31 -4.80 6.88
C LEU A 87 -14.51 -4.05 7.49
N LEU A 88 -15.17 -3.18 6.71
CA LEU A 88 -16.40 -2.53 7.15
C LEU A 88 -17.61 -3.48 7.14
N ALA A 89 -17.65 -4.44 6.21
CA ALA A 89 -18.71 -5.43 6.10
C ALA A 89 -18.62 -6.53 7.17
N PHE A 90 -17.41 -6.81 7.67
CA PHE A 90 -17.12 -7.88 8.62
C PHE A 90 -16.58 -7.29 9.94
N PRO A 91 -17.46 -6.77 10.83
CA PRO A 91 -17.04 -6.09 12.06
C PRO A 91 -16.31 -6.98 13.06
N ASP A 92 -16.43 -8.31 12.92
CA ASP A 92 -15.71 -9.28 13.75
C ASP A 92 -14.24 -9.44 13.35
N ILE A 93 -13.79 -8.84 12.24
CA ILE A 93 -12.38 -8.80 11.86
C ILE A 93 -11.67 -7.69 12.62
N ASN A 94 -10.71 -8.06 13.46
CA ASN A 94 -9.88 -7.13 14.21
C ASN A 94 -8.40 -7.35 13.86
N PHE A 95 -7.71 -6.30 13.45
CA PHE A 95 -6.27 -6.31 13.16
C PHE A 95 -5.43 -5.44 14.10
N TYR A 96 -5.97 -5.05 15.26
CA TYR A 96 -5.20 -4.29 16.24
C TYR A 96 -3.98 -5.09 16.72
N ILE A 97 -2.81 -4.47 16.55
CA ILE A 97 -1.53 -4.91 17.13
C ILE A 97 -0.92 -3.73 17.89
N PRO A 98 -0.04 -3.98 18.89
CA PRO A 98 0.74 -2.92 19.52
C PRO A 98 1.52 -2.10 18.48
N VAL A 99 1.51 -0.77 18.60
CA VAL A 99 2.22 0.13 17.67
C VAL A 99 3.72 -0.19 17.57
N THR A 100 4.33 -0.62 18.67
CA THR A 100 5.75 -1.05 18.70
C THR A 100 6.04 -2.24 17.77
N LYS A 101 5.07 -3.13 17.56
CA LYS A 101 5.19 -4.22 16.57
C LYS A 101 5.01 -3.71 15.14
N MET A 102 4.16 -2.70 14.95
CA MET A 102 4.05 -2.00 13.66
C MET A 102 5.36 -1.28 13.31
N ASP A 103 6.04 -0.66 14.29
CA ASP A 103 7.34 -0.02 14.06
C ASP A 103 8.40 -1.02 13.57
N ILE A 104 8.42 -2.23 14.15
CA ILE A 104 9.29 -3.32 13.69
C ILE A 104 8.92 -3.75 12.26
N ASN A 105 7.62 -3.88 11.95
CA ASN A 105 7.18 -4.18 10.59
C ASN A 105 7.66 -3.12 9.59
N MET A 106 7.55 -1.84 9.94
CA MET A 106 8.02 -0.75 9.09
C MET A 106 9.53 -0.84 8.85
N GLN A 107 10.33 -1.17 9.86
CA GLN A 107 11.77 -1.36 9.69
C GLN A 107 12.07 -2.54 8.73
N ARG A 108 11.45 -3.70 8.96
CA ARG A 108 11.64 -4.90 8.12
C ARG A 108 11.18 -4.69 6.68
N ALA A 109 10.13 -3.89 6.45
CA ALA A 109 9.61 -3.62 5.12
C ALA A 109 10.63 -2.96 4.18
N HIS A 110 11.67 -2.32 4.73
CA HIS A 110 12.74 -1.69 3.94
C HIS A 110 13.85 -2.68 3.53
N ASN A 111 13.91 -3.88 4.14
CA ASN A 111 14.96 -4.84 3.83
C ASN A 111 14.84 -5.33 2.38
N ARG A 112 15.99 -5.59 1.75
CA ARG A 112 16.01 -6.10 0.38
C ARG A 112 15.29 -7.45 0.34
N ASP A 113 14.36 -7.58 -0.62
CA ASP A 113 13.54 -8.77 -0.81
C ASP A 113 12.64 -9.11 0.41
N ALA A 114 12.27 -8.10 1.21
CA ALA A 114 11.46 -8.27 2.41
C ALA A 114 10.14 -9.03 2.19
N VAL A 115 9.49 -8.80 1.04
CA VAL A 115 8.27 -9.53 0.67
C VAL A 115 8.46 -11.06 0.65
N PHE A 116 9.68 -11.55 0.41
CA PHE A 116 10.01 -12.97 0.34
C PHE A 116 10.74 -13.50 1.58
N ASN A 117 11.54 -12.65 2.22
CA ASN A 117 12.48 -13.08 3.25
C ASN A 117 12.08 -12.66 4.67
N GLU A 118 11.27 -11.60 4.82
CA GLU A 118 10.90 -11.08 6.12
C GLU A 118 9.59 -11.67 6.63
N ARG A 119 9.44 -11.62 7.95
CA ARG A 119 8.18 -11.90 8.63
C ARG A 119 7.70 -10.63 9.32
N PHE A 120 6.39 -10.45 9.36
CA PHE A 120 5.74 -9.26 9.89
C PHE A 120 4.77 -9.67 10.99
N TYR A 121 4.77 -8.92 12.08
CA TYR A 121 3.78 -9.07 13.13
C TYR A 121 2.39 -8.78 12.56
N PHE A 122 1.52 -9.78 12.65
CA PHE A 122 0.16 -9.73 12.15
C PHE A 122 -0.76 -10.49 13.11
N ARG A 123 -2.02 -10.08 13.20
CA ARG A 123 -3.01 -10.75 14.04
C ARG A 123 -3.69 -11.88 13.25
N ARG A 124 -3.60 -13.11 13.77
CA ARG A 124 -4.04 -14.35 13.10
C ARG A 124 -5.54 -14.63 13.20
N SER A 125 -6.22 -14.15 14.25
CA SER A 125 -7.62 -14.53 14.50
C SER A 125 -8.50 -13.40 15.03
N SER A 126 -9.80 -13.70 15.12
CA SER A 126 -10.88 -12.84 15.63
C SER A 126 -10.63 -12.45 17.11
N PRO A 127 -11.11 -11.28 17.59
CA PRO A 127 -10.81 -10.75 18.91
C PRO A 127 -11.23 -11.63 20.11
N ALA A 128 -11.99 -12.70 19.90
CA ALA A 128 -12.36 -13.65 20.96
C ALA A 128 -11.17 -14.42 21.56
N ASP A 129 -10.02 -14.46 20.88
CA ASP A 129 -8.92 -15.39 21.21
C ASP A 129 -7.76 -14.78 22.05
N GLY A 130 -7.91 -13.55 22.57
CA GLY A 130 -6.92 -12.93 23.48
C GLY A 130 -5.67 -12.31 22.82
N GLU A 131 -4.66 -11.95 23.62
CA GLU A 131 -3.38 -11.34 23.15
C GLU A 131 -2.42 -12.33 22.46
N ASP A 132 -2.61 -13.64 22.64
CA ASP A 132 -1.83 -14.73 22.01
C ASP A 132 -2.04 -14.87 20.48
N THR A 133 -2.76 -13.92 19.89
CA THR A 133 -3.20 -13.95 18.49
C THR A 133 -2.25 -13.20 17.54
N VAL A 134 -1.27 -12.45 18.05
CA VAL A 134 -0.26 -11.78 17.21
C VAL A 134 0.91 -12.72 16.95
N ALA A 135 1.23 -12.97 15.69
CA ALA A 135 2.36 -13.79 15.28
C ALA A 135 3.12 -13.16 14.11
N GLU A 136 4.30 -13.69 13.82
CA GLU A 136 5.10 -13.28 12.68
C GLU A 136 4.74 -14.10 11.45
N LEU A 137 4.18 -13.46 10.43
CA LEU A 137 3.75 -14.08 9.18
C LEU A 137 4.55 -13.50 8.00
N THR A 138 4.85 -14.32 7.00
CA THR A 138 5.39 -13.84 5.72
C THR A 138 4.34 -13.01 4.97
N ALA A 139 4.78 -12.19 4.00
CA ALA A 139 3.84 -11.45 3.15
C ALA A 139 2.87 -12.40 2.41
N ASN A 140 3.37 -13.57 1.97
CA ASN A 140 2.53 -14.61 1.37
C ASN A 140 1.42 -15.09 2.32
N GLU A 141 1.75 -15.40 3.57
CA GLU A 141 0.76 -15.86 4.56
C GLU A 141 -0.26 -14.75 4.89
N ILE A 142 0.16 -13.49 4.95
CA ILE A 142 -0.73 -12.35 5.20
C ILE A 142 -1.69 -12.15 4.01
N ILE A 143 -1.19 -12.18 2.78
CA ILE A 143 -2.01 -11.89 1.59
C ILE A 143 -2.86 -13.10 1.20
N ASN A 144 -2.25 -14.28 1.10
CA ASN A 144 -2.88 -15.47 0.54
C ASN A 144 -3.49 -16.41 1.58
N GLY A 145 -3.17 -16.23 2.86
CA GLY A 145 -3.57 -17.09 3.96
C GLY A 145 -2.54 -18.17 4.31
N SER A 146 -2.79 -18.85 5.42
CA SER A 146 -2.03 -19.97 5.94
C SER A 146 -2.97 -20.93 6.68
N ALA A 147 -2.44 -21.95 7.35
CA ALA A 147 -3.24 -22.80 8.23
C ALA A 147 -3.81 -22.04 9.45
N GLU A 148 -3.19 -20.92 9.83
CA GLU A 148 -3.52 -20.18 11.05
C GLU A 148 -4.20 -18.83 10.79
N PHE A 149 -4.19 -18.35 9.55
CA PHE A 149 -4.81 -17.09 9.16
C PHE A 149 -5.48 -17.22 7.80
N ILE A 150 -6.70 -16.72 7.67
CA ILE A 150 -7.46 -16.83 6.43
C ILE A 150 -6.83 -16.07 5.25
N GLY A 151 -6.09 -14.99 5.50
CA GLY A 151 -5.48 -14.15 4.45
C GLY A 151 -6.36 -12.98 4.01
N LEU A 152 -5.72 -11.88 3.59
CA LEU A 152 -6.42 -10.67 3.14
C LEU A 152 -7.15 -10.87 1.81
N VAL A 153 -6.61 -11.67 0.89
CA VAL A 153 -7.28 -11.98 -0.39
C VAL A 153 -8.55 -12.79 -0.17
N PRO A 154 -8.56 -13.89 0.61
CA PRO A 154 -9.79 -14.58 0.93
C PRO A 154 -10.85 -13.70 1.61
N ILE A 155 -10.46 -12.77 2.49
CA ILE A 155 -11.39 -11.79 3.09
C ILE A 155 -12.04 -10.90 2.01
N VAL A 156 -11.24 -10.41 1.06
CA VAL A 156 -11.76 -9.63 -0.08
C VAL A 156 -12.70 -10.47 -0.95
N GLN A 157 -12.37 -11.73 -1.21
CA GLN A 157 -13.21 -12.63 -2.00
C GLN A 157 -14.55 -12.93 -1.31
N MET A 158 -14.55 -13.18 0.01
CA MET A 158 -15.78 -13.31 0.80
C MET A 158 -16.66 -12.06 0.70
N TYR A 159 -16.07 -10.87 0.71
CA TYR A 159 -16.83 -9.63 0.51
C TYR A 159 -17.42 -9.55 -0.90
N LEU A 160 -16.65 -9.86 -1.94
CA LEU A 160 -17.13 -9.87 -3.32
C LEU A 160 -18.26 -10.87 -3.55
N ASP A 161 -18.24 -12.01 -2.86
CA ASP A 161 -19.30 -13.03 -2.92
C ASP A 161 -20.57 -12.60 -2.16
N SER A 162 -20.44 -11.69 -1.20
CA SER A 162 -21.57 -11.15 -0.42
C SER A 162 -22.37 -10.06 -1.16
N ILE A 163 -21.84 -9.54 -2.27
CA ILE A 163 -22.45 -8.47 -3.06
C ILE A 163 -22.69 -8.91 -4.50
N SER A 164 -23.65 -8.27 -5.17
CA SER A 164 -23.84 -8.49 -6.61
C SER A 164 -22.80 -7.69 -7.40
N VAL A 165 -21.99 -8.38 -8.20
CA VAL A 165 -20.99 -7.80 -9.10
C VAL A 165 -21.23 -8.36 -10.50
N GLU A 166 -21.24 -7.48 -11.50
CA GLU A 166 -21.33 -7.89 -12.91
C GLU A 166 -20.17 -8.84 -13.27
N GLU A 167 -20.45 -9.86 -14.08
CA GLU A 167 -19.50 -10.95 -14.36
C GLU A 167 -18.19 -10.45 -15.00
N ASN A 168 -18.29 -9.48 -15.92
CA ASN A 168 -17.12 -8.86 -16.55
C ASN A 168 -16.24 -8.09 -15.54
N VAL A 169 -16.84 -7.33 -14.63
CA VAL A 169 -16.19 -6.58 -13.57
C VAL A 169 -15.55 -7.56 -12.58
N ARG A 170 -16.27 -8.62 -12.20
CA ARG A 170 -15.73 -9.67 -11.34
C ARG A 170 -14.50 -10.33 -11.96
N ARG A 171 -14.55 -10.70 -13.24
CA ARG A 171 -13.38 -11.24 -13.95
C ARG A 171 -12.19 -10.28 -13.95
N GLN A 172 -12.41 -8.99 -14.16
CA GLN A 172 -11.34 -7.99 -14.12
C GLN A 172 -10.75 -7.84 -12.70
N ILE A 173 -11.59 -7.83 -11.66
CA ILE A 173 -11.15 -7.79 -10.27
C ILE A 173 -10.33 -9.05 -9.92
N GLU A 174 -10.75 -10.23 -10.37
CA GLU A 174 -9.99 -11.47 -10.11
C GLU A 174 -8.60 -11.43 -10.76
N ARG A 175 -8.43 -10.78 -11.92
CA ARG A 175 -7.09 -10.58 -12.51
C ARG A 175 -6.20 -9.70 -11.61
N TYR A 176 -6.75 -8.64 -11.05
CA TYR A 176 -6.03 -7.80 -10.08
C TYR A 176 -5.69 -8.56 -8.80
N ILE A 177 -6.62 -9.35 -8.28
CA ILE A 177 -6.39 -10.21 -7.12
C ILE A 177 -5.26 -11.19 -7.41
N LEU A 178 -5.30 -11.92 -8.53
CA LEU A 178 -4.25 -12.86 -8.92
C LEU A 178 -2.87 -12.20 -9.01
N PHE A 179 -2.81 -10.96 -9.51
CA PHE A 179 -1.59 -10.18 -9.54
C PHE A 179 -1.05 -9.89 -8.12
N VAL A 180 -1.90 -9.43 -7.20
CA VAL A 180 -1.53 -9.19 -5.78
C VAL A 180 -1.08 -10.50 -5.11
N ARG A 181 -1.79 -11.61 -5.35
CA ARG A 181 -1.40 -12.95 -4.84
C ARG A 181 -0.01 -13.35 -5.33
N GLY A 182 0.27 -13.15 -6.62
CA GLY A 182 1.54 -13.47 -7.27
C GLY A 182 2.71 -12.63 -6.78
N ARG A 183 2.47 -11.34 -6.49
CA ARG A 183 3.48 -10.47 -5.86
C ARG A 183 3.83 -10.93 -4.45
N ALA A 184 2.84 -11.38 -3.68
CA ALA A 184 3.06 -11.84 -2.31
C ALA A 184 3.74 -13.22 -2.21
N ASN A 185 3.46 -14.13 -3.15
CA ASN A 185 4.04 -15.48 -3.15
C ASN A 185 5.33 -15.61 -3.98
N GLY A 186 5.71 -14.58 -4.73
CA GLY A 186 6.93 -14.53 -5.53
C GLY A 186 6.82 -15.11 -6.93
N SER A 187 5.64 -15.52 -7.39
CA SER A 187 5.45 -15.92 -8.80
C SER A 187 5.48 -14.73 -9.76
N ILE A 188 5.33 -13.50 -9.23
CA ILE A 188 5.49 -12.24 -9.96
C ILE A 188 6.50 -11.37 -9.20
N MET A 189 7.53 -10.89 -9.89
CA MET A 189 8.59 -10.06 -9.30
C MET A 189 8.06 -8.70 -8.86
N THR A 190 8.60 -8.15 -7.77
CA THR A 190 8.40 -6.73 -7.47
C THR A 190 9.13 -5.85 -8.47
N ALA A 191 8.65 -4.63 -8.71
CA ALA A 191 9.35 -3.65 -9.54
C ALA A 191 10.78 -3.40 -9.03
N ALA A 192 10.96 -3.32 -7.72
CA ALA A 192 12.27 -3.17 -7.10
C ALA A 192 13.20 -4.37 -7.39
N ALA A 193 12.70 -5.61 -7.36
CA ALA A 193 13.48 -6.80 -7.70
C ALA A 193 13.85 -6.80 -9.20
N TRP A 194 12.90 -6.46 -10.06
CA TRP A 194 13.11 -6.38 -11.50
C TRP A 194 14.19 -5.35 -11.85
N ILE A 195 14.12 -4.14 -11.28
CA ILE A 195 15.14 -3.09 -11.47
C ILE A 195 16.52 -3.56 -11.01
N ARG A 196 16.61 -4.22 -9.84
CA ARG A 196 17.88 -4.76 -9.35
C ARG A 196 18.47 -5.80 -10.30
N ILE A 197 17.64 -6.71 -10.81
CA ILE A 197 18.06 -7.75 -11.76
C ILE A 197 18.52 -7.11 -13.07
N PHE A 198 17.77 -6.13 -13.58
CA PHE A 198 18.13 -5.36 -14.78
C PHE A 198 19.52 -4.74 -14.63
N VAL A 199 19.74 -3.95 -13.57
CA VAL A 199 21.02 -3.28 -13.31
C VAL A 199 22.15 -4.30 -13.15
N ARG A 200 21.93 -5.35 -12.36
CA ARG A 200 22.96 -6.36 -12.06
C ARG A 200 23.41 -7.14 -13.30
N ASN A 201 22.50 -7.36 -14.24
CA ASN A 201 22.77 -8.09 -15.49
C ASN A 201 23.20 -7.18 -16.64
N HIS A 202 23.26 -5.86 -16.42
CA HIS A 202 23.66 -4.91 -17.45
C HIS A 202 25.14 -5.11 -17.82
N PRO A 203 25.52 -5.16 -19.12
CA PRO A 203 26.91 -5.40 -19.54
C PRO A 203 27.92 -4.39 -18.98
N ALA A 204 27.51 -3.13 -18.83
CA ALA A 204 28.33 -2.06 -18.26
C ALA A 204 28.46 -2.11 -16.73
N TYR A 205 27.72 -2.97 -16.02
CA TYR A 205 27.75 -3.05 -14.56
C TYR A 205 29.02 -3.76 -14.08
N LYS A 206 29.75 -3.10 -13.17
CA LYS A 206 31.07 -3.54 -12.70
C LYS A 206 31.02 -4.27 -11.36
N PHE A 207 29.83 -4.63 -10.88
CA PHE A 207 29.62 -5.23 -9.56
C PHE A 207 30.10 -4.35 -8.39
N ASP A 208 30.09 -3.04 -8.57
CA ASP A 208 30.57 -2.02 -7.62
C ASP A 208 29.42 -1.22 -6.97
N SER A 209 28.16 -1.60 -7.21
CA SER A 209 26.95 -0.91 -6.77
C SER A 209 26.75 0.48 -7.39
N VAL A 210 27.48 0.81 -8.45
CA VAL A 210 27.32 2.08 -9.18
C VAL A 210 26.39 1.88 -10.37
N VAL A 211 25.38 2.74 -10.47
CA VAL A 211 24.52 2.86 -11.66
C VAL A 211 25.07 3.99 -12.52
N SER A 212 25.74 3.66 -13.62
CA SER A 212 26.26 4.65 -14.56
C SER A 212 25.14 5.31 -15.37
N SER A 213 25.44 6.43 -16.03
CA SER A 213 24.48 7.10 -16.92
C SER A 213 24.00 6.20 -18.06
N GLU A 214 24.85 5.30 -18.56
CA GLU A 214 24.51 4.30 -19.57
C GLU A 214 23.47 3.30 -19.03
N ILE A 215 23.73 2.69 -17.85
CA ILE A 215 22.80 1.75 -17.20
C ILE A 215 21.46 2.46 -16.92
N ASN A 216 21.50 3.70 -16.43
CA ASN A 216 20.30 4.46 -16.12
C ASN A 216 19.48 4.80 -17.37
N TYR A 217 20.14 5.17 -18.47
CA TYR A 217 19.48 5.42 -19.76
C TYR A 217 18.78 4.16 -20.27
N ASP A 218 19.49 3.03 -20.31
CA ASP A 218 18.93 1.76 -20.79
C ASP A 218 17.79 1.26 -19.87
N LEU A 219 17.89 1.50 -18.57
CA LEU A 219 16.80 1.23 -17.63
C LEU A 219 15.57 2.08 -17.94
N ALA A 220 15.74 3.40 -18.13
CA ALA A 220 14.62 4.29 -18.43
C ALA A 220 13.92 3.91 -19.74
N VAL A 221 14.69 3.57 -20.79
CA VAL A 221 14.15 3.07 -22.06
C VAL A 221 13.38 1.77 -21.86
N ALA A 222 13.95 0.82 -21.11
CA ALA A 222 13.27 -0.46 -20.85
C ALA A 222 11.96 -0.29 -20.06
N LEU A 223 11.92 0.63 -19.10
CA LEU A 223 10.72 0.97 -18.34
C LEU A 223 9.66 1.62 -19.25
N ASP A 224 10.05 2.57 -20.10
CA ASP A 224 9.14 3.21 -21.07
C ASP A 224 8.58 2.19 -22.08
N ASP A 225 9.41 1.28 -22.59
CA ASP A 225 8.95 0.23 -23.49
C ASP A 225 7.97 -0.74 -22.83
N ILE A 226 8.17 -1.08 -21.56
CA ILE A 226 7.22 -1.92 -20.81
C ILE A 226 5.92 -1.14 -20.58
N ALA A 227 6.01 0.11 -20.11
CA ALA A 227 4.86 0.97 -19.83
C ALA A 227 4.00 1.29 -21.07
N ASN A 228 4.56 1.15 -22.27
CA ASN A 228 3.83 1.33 -23.53
C ASN A 228 3.58 0.01 -24.28
N GLY A 229 3.80 -1.15 -23.64
CA GLY A 229 3.55 -2.46 -24.24
C GLY A 229 4.47 -2.84 -25.41
N ARG A 230 5.55 -2.09 -25.66
CA ARG A 230 6.56 -2.39 -26.69
C ARG A 230 7.53 -3.51 -26.26
N ARG A 231 7.71 -3.69 -24.96
CA ARG A 231 8.52 -4.76 -24.37
C ARG A 231 7.67 -5.66 -23.46
N PRO A 232 7.58 -6.97 -23.73
CA PRO A 232 6.93 -7.89 -22.81
C PRO A 232 7.77 -8.07 -21.54
N ALA A 233 7.12 -8.06 -20.38
CA ALA A 233 7.73 -8.33 -19.07
C ALA A 233 6.82 -9.25 -18.23
N PRO A 234 6.57 -10.50 -18.65
CA PRO A 234 5.67 -11.42 -17.94
C PRO A 234 6.12 -11.74 -16.51
N GLU A 235 7.42 -11.66 -16.22
CA GLU A 235 7.98 -11.80 -14.88
C GLU A 235 7.59 -10.65 -13.94
N LEU A 236 7.32 -9.46 -14.49
CA LEU A 236 6.91 -8.27 -13.75
C LEU A 236 5.38 -8.12 -13.72
N LEU A 237 4.70 -8.35 -14.85
CA LEU A 237 3.26 -8.08 -14.99
C LEU A 237 2.39 -9.33 -14.74
N GLY A 238 2.97 -10.53 -14.79
CA GLY A 238 2.23 -11.78 -14.82
C GLY A 238 1.73 -12.13 -16.23
N ALA A 239 1.62 -13.42 -16.54
CA ALA A 239 1.17 -13.88 -17.86
C ALA A 239 -0.28 -13.43 -18.15
N GLY A 240 -0.51 -12.87 -19.34
CA GLY A 240 -1.84 -12.43 -19.79
C GLY A 240 -2.29 -11.05 -19.27
N ASN A 241 -1.44 -10.35 -18.51
CA ASN A 241 -1.65 -8.95 -18.19
C ASN A 241 -0.88 -8.10 -19.21
N THR A 242 -1.59 -7.54 -20.18
CA THR A 242 -1.04 -6.57 -21.12
C THR A 242 -1.29 -5.16 -20.59
N VAL A 243 -0.34 -4.27 -20.88
CA VAL A 243 -0.54 -2.82 -20.77
C VAL A 243 -1.50 -2.35 -21.86
#